data_AF-X5PXM8-F1
#
_entry.id   AF-X5PXM8-F1
#
_cell.length_a   1.000
_cell.length_b   1.000
_cell.length_c   1.000
_cell.angle_alpha   90.00
_cell.angle_beta   90.00
_cell.angle_gamma   90.00
#
_symmetry.space_group_name_H-M   'P 1'
#
loop_
_entity.id
_entity.type
_entity.pdbx_description
1 polymer ?
#
loop_
_entity_poly.entity_id
_entity_poly.type
_entity_poly.pdbx_seq_one_letter_code
_entity_poly.pdbx_strand_id
1 'polypeptide(L)'
;MQSTDIIDTVNAVLRSTRTRQRELAEFCRVTQGHVSKVLSRKVPPSAGLEADLADWLVKADSTATASGSELEEAMSRLRNAPEEHRMHILHILNNLSALV
;
A
#
# COMPACT_ATOMS: atom_id res chain seq x y z
N MET A 1 0.81 -18.75 -9.35
CA MET A 1 0.79 -17.44 -10.02
C MET A 1 1.78 -17.48 -11.15
N GLN A 2 1.40 -17.11 -12.37
CA GLN A 2 2.39 -16.92 -13.43
C GLN A 2 3.10 -15.58 -13.21
N SER A 3 4.34 -15.44 -13.71
CA SER A 3 5.15 -14.21 -13.57
C SER A 3 4.47 -12.93 -14.06
N THR A 4 3.47 -13.06 -14.94
CA THR A 4 2.65 -11.93 -15.39
C THR A 4 1.69 -11.43 -14.30
N ASP A 5 1.07 -12.35 -13.55
CA ASP A 5 0.09 -12.04 -12.51
C ASP A 5 0.73 -11.31 -11.33
N ILE A 6 1.96 -11.70 -10.97
CA ILE A 6 2.68 -11.09 -9.84
C ILE A 6 3.05 -9.64 -10.13
N ILE A 7 3.51 -9.32 -11.35
CA ILE A 7 3.88 -7.96 -11.74
C ILE A 7 2.65 -7.03 -11.74
N ASP A 8 1.51 -7.51 -12.23
CA ASP A 8 0.27 -6.73 -12.23
C ASP A 8 -0.22 -6.45 -10.81
N THR A 9 -0.12 -7.44 -9.93
CA THR A 9 -0.45 -7.30 -8.51
C THR A 9 0.48 -6.30 -7.82
N VAL A 10 1.80 -6.39 -8.03
CA VAL A 10 2.77 -5.44 -7.47
C VAL A 10 2.49 -4.01 -7.93
N ASN A 11 2.22 -3.81 -9.22
CA ASN A 11 1.87 -2.49 -9.75
C ASN A 11 0.57 -1.94 -9.16
N ALA A 12 -0.42 -2.79 -8.90
CA ALA A 12 -1.66 -2.38 -8.24
C ALA A 12 -1.40 -1.94 -6.79
N VAL A 13 -0.63 -2.73 -6.03
CA VAL A 13 -0.30 -2.43 -4.63
C VAL A 13 0.55 -1.16 -4.53
N LEU A 14 1.57 -0.97 -5.37
CA LEU A 14 2.36 0.27 -5.39
C LEU A 14 1.49 1.52 -5.59
N ARG A 15 0.45 1.43 -6.42
CA ARG A 15 -0.49 2.54 -6.65
C ARG A 15 -1.38 2.79 -5.43
N SER A 16 -1.87 1.74 -4.77
CA SER A 16 -2.78 1.89 -3.62
C SER A 16 -2.07 2.34 -2.35
N THR A 17 -0.84 1.87 -2.11
CA THR A 17 -0.05 2.21 -0.91
C THR A 17 0.79 3.48 -1.07
N ARG A 18 0.85 4.06 -2.28
CA ARG A 18 1.76 5.16 -2.66
C ARG A 18 3.24 4.87 -2.36
N THR A 19 3.61 3.60 -2.22
CA THR A 19 5.00 3.17 -2.03
C THR A 19 5.81 3.50 -3.28
N ARG A 20 7.02 4.03 -3.10
CA ARG A 20 7.89 4.40 -4.22
C ARG A 20 8.60 3.16 -4.75
N GLN A 21 8.83 3.10 -6.07
CA GLN A 21 9.62 2.00 -6.68
C GLN A 21 11.02 1.85 -6.07
N ARG A 22 11.59 2.94 -5.54
CA ARG A 22 12.86 2.91 -4.82
C ARG A 22 12.78 2.06 -3.54
N GLU A 23 11.71 2.17 -2.79
CA GLU A 23 11.51 1.43 -1.53
C GLU A 23 11.31 -0.06 -1.81
N LEU A 24 10.59 -0.39 -2.89
CA LEU A 24 10.48 -1.76 -3.38
C LEU A 24 11.84 -2.33 -3.80
N ALA A 25 12.65 -1.53 -4.50
CA ALA A 25 13.99 -1.94 -4.93
C ALA A 25 14.94 -2.19 -3.75
N GLU A 26 14.86 -1.35 -2.72
CA GLU A 26 15.59 -1.54 -1.46
C GLU A 26 15.14 -2.83 -0.76
N PHE A 27 13.84 -3.15 -0.74
CA PHE A 27 13.32 -4.41 -0.18
C PHE A 27 13.87 -5.64 -0.93
N CYS A 28 13.78 -5.63 -2.26
CA CYS A 28 14.26 -6.72 -3.12
C CYS A 28 15.79 -6.71 -3.33
N ARG A 29 16.53 -5.82 -2.65
CA ARG A 29 18.00 -5.69 -2.74
C ARG A 29 18.54 -5.55 -4.17
N VAL A 30 17.78 -4.86 -5.02
CA VAL A 30 18.12 -4.59 -6.42
C VAL A 30 18.11 -3.09 -6.70
N THR A 31 18.63 -2.69 -7.86
CA THR A 31 18.58 -1.27 -8.25
C THR A 31 17.17 -0.86 -8.69
N GLN A 32 16.80 0.39 -8.44
CA GLN A 32 15.51 0.93 -8.88
C GLN A 32 15.34 0.86 -10.41
N GLY A 33 16.43 1.01 -11.17
CA GLY A 33 16.42 0.81 -12.63
C GLY A 33 16.12 -0.63 -13.04
N HIS A 34 16.59 -1.63 -12.27
CA HIS A 34 16.27 -3.04 -12.51
C HIS A 34 14.80 -3.34 -12.22
N VAL A 35 14.29 -2.92 -11.06
CA VAL A 35 12.86 -3.04 -10.70
C VAL A 35 11.96 -2.36 -11.74
N SER A 36 12.32 -1.14 -12.17
CA SER A 36 11.56 -0.42 -13.19
C SER A 36 11.45 -1.20 -14.50
N LYS A 37 12.55 -1.83 -14.95
CA LYS A 37 12.55 -2.68 -16.16
C LYS A 37 11.69 -3.93 -15.99
N VAL A 38 11.74 -4.57 -14.83
CA VAL A 38 10.92 -5.76 -14.52
C VAL A 38 9.44 -5.41 -14.46
N LEU A 39 9.06 -4.36 -13.73
CA LEU A 39 7.67 -3.90 -13.65
C LEU A 39 7.10 -3.42 -14.98
N SER A 40 7.97 -2.90 -15.85
CA SER A 40 7.62 -2.52 -17.24
C SER A 40 7.68 -3.69 -18.22
N ARG A 41 7.93 -4.92 -17.74
CA ARG A 41 8.05 -6.17 -18.53
C ARG A 41 9.14 -6.13 -19.60
N LYS A 42 10.12 -5.23 -19.48
CA LYS A 42 11.26 -5.14 -20.41
C LYS A 42 12.28 -6.26 -20.17
N VAL A 43 12.31 -6.80 -18.96
CA VAL A 43 13.18 -7.90 -18.55
C VAL A 43 12.36 -8.83 -17.66
N PRO A 44 12.42 -10.16 -17.84
CA PRO A 44 11.77 -11.09 -16.92
C PRO A 44 12.44 -11.05 -15.55
N PRO A 45 11.67 -11.18 -14.45
CA PRO A 45 12.26 -11.32 -13.12
C PRO A 45 13.05 -12.63 -13.02
N SER A 46 14.11 -12.62 -12.22
CA SER A 46 14.78 -13.85 -11.81
C SER A 46 13.93 -14.56 -10.75
N ALA A 47 14.12 -15.87 -10.57
CA ALA A 47 13.38 -16.64 -9.55
C ALA A 47 13.55 -16.07 -8.13
N GLY A 48 14.73 -15.53 -7.80
CA GLY A 48 14.97 -14.85 -6.53
C GLY A 48 14.17 -13.56 -6.40
N LEU A 49 14.11 -12.76 -7.47
CA LEU A 49 13.33 -11.52 -7.47
C LEU A 49 11.82 -11.81 -7.43
N GLU A 50 11.34 -12.87 -8.07
CA GLU A 50 9.93 -13.28 -7.95
C GLU A 50 9.56 -13.64 -6.52
N ALA A 51 10.43 -14.37 -5.81
CA ALA A 51 10.23 -14.69 -4.40
C ALA A 51 10.21 -13.43 -3.53
N ASP A 52 11.17 -12.51 -3.73
CA ASP A 52 11.21 -11.24 -2.99
C ASP A 52 9.96 -10.38 -3.25
N LEU A 53 9.46 -10.35 -4.49
CA LEU A 53 8.22 -9.64 -4.84
C LEU A 53 7.00 -10.28 -4.19
N ALA A 54 6.94 -11.61 -4.13
CA ALA A 54 5.87 -12.33 -3.44
C ALA A 54 5.87 -12.04 -1.94
N ASP A 55 7.04 -12.10 -1.30
CA ASP A 55 7.21 -11.79 0.12
C ASP A 55 6.83 -10.34 0.44
N TRP A 56 7.21 -9.41 -0.44
CA TRP A 56 6.81 -8.02 -0.31
C TRP A 56 5.28 -7.86 -0.37
N LEU A 57 4.61 -8.57 -1.28
CA LEU A 57 3.14 -8.54 -1.39
C LEU A 57 2.46 -9.05 -0.12
N VAL A 58 2.94 -10.15 0.46
CA VAL A 58 2.40 -10.68 1.73
C VAL A 58 2.56 -9.65 2.86
N LYS A 59 3.71 -8.98 2.92
CA LYS A 59 3.95 -7.93 3.91
C LYS A 59 3.07 -6.69 3.71
N ALA A 60 2.90 -6.26 2.46
CA ALA A 60 2.05 -5.14 2.11
C ALA A 60 0.58 -5.42 2.48
N ASP A 61 0.09 -6.63 2.20
CA ASP A 61 -1.27 -7.06 2.52
C ASP A 61 -1.50 -7.18 4.04
N SER A 62 -0.53 -7.71 4.78
CA SER A 62 -0.57 -7.76 6.25
C SER A 62 -0.67 -6.35 6.86
N THR A 63 0.05 -5.39 6.29
CA THR A 63 0.01 -3.98 6.73
C THR A 63 -1.34 -3.35 6.39
N ALA A 64 -1.85 -3.58 5.18
CA ALA A 64 -3.15 -3.07 4.76
C ALA A 64 -4.30 -3.62 5.62
N THR A 65 -4.25 -4.91 5.97
CA THR A 65 -5.24 -5.56 6.82
C THR A 65 -5.21 -5.00 8.25
N ALA A 66 -4.01 -4.80 8.82
CA ALA A 66 -3.86 -4.19 10.14
C ALA A 66 -4.39 -2.75 10.17
N SER A 67 -4.02 -1.92 9.19
CA SER A 67 -4.50 -0.54 9.09
C SER A 67 -6.01 -0.45 8.80
N GLY A 68 -6.55 -1.38 8.01
CA GLY A 68 -7.99 -1.48 7.76
C GLY A 68 -8.77 -1.79 9.04
N SER A 69 -8.24 -2.71 9.88
CA SER A 69 -8.84 -3.04 11.17
C SER A 69 -8.85 -1.84 12.13
N GLU A 70 -7.76 -1.07 12.21
CA GLU A 70 -7.67 0.11 13.08
C GLU A 70 -8.62 1.23 12.62
N LEU A 71 -8.72 1.45 11.31
CA LEU A 71 -9.65 2.43 10.73
C LEU A 71 -11.11 2.04 11.00
N GLU A 72 -11.47 0.78 10.80
CA GLU A 72 -12.83 0.28 11.10
C GLU A 72 -13.17 0.44 12.60
N GLU A 73 -12.21 0.16 13.49
CA GLU A 73 -12.38 0.36 14.91
C GLU A 73 -12.56 1.85 15.26
N ALA A 74 -11.75 2.74 14.68
CA ALA A 74 -11.89 4.19 14.86
C ALA A 74 -13.24 4.71 14.33
N MET A 75 -13.68 4.23 13.17
CA MET A 75 -14.99 4.55 12.59
C MET A 75 -16.15 4.04 13.45
N SER A 76 -16.00 2.85 14.03
CA SER A 76 -16.96 2.29 15.00
C SER A 76 -17.06 3.16 16.26
N ARG A 77 -15.92 3.59 16.81
CA ARG A 77 -15.87 4.51 17.96
C ARG A 77 -16.50 5.85 17.64
N LEU A 78 -16.23 6.41 16.46
CA LEU A 78 -16.82 7.67 16.01
C LEU A 78 -18.34 7.57 15.86
N ARG A 79 -18.83 6.50 15.23
CA ARG A 79 -20.27 6.27 15.03
C ARG A 79 -21.03 6.18 16.35
N ASN A 80 -20.44 5.52 17.35
CA ASN A 80 -21.01 5.34 18.68
C ASN A 80 -20.76 6.53 19.65
N ALA A 81 -19.98 7.53 19.24
CA ALA A 81 -19.73 8.71 20.07
C ALA A 81 -20.96 9.64 20.16
N PRO A 82 -21.07 10.47 21.22
CA PRO A 82 -22.08 11.52 21.31
C PRO A 82 -22.06 12.46 20.11
N GLU A 83 -23.22 13.00 19.75
CA GLU A 83 -23.39 13.84 18.55
C GLU A 83 -22.46 15.05 18.51
N GLU A 84 -22.29 15.72 19.66
CA GLU A 84 -21.40 16.87 19.83
C GLU A 84 -19.94 16.52 19.48
N HIS A 85 -19.47 15.35 19.92
CA HIS A 85 -18.12 14.87 19.60
C HIS A 85 -17.98 14.53 18.11
N ARG A 86 -19.01 13.93 17.50
CA ARG A 86 -19.01 13.64 16.06
C ARG A 86 -18.93 14.93 15.23
N MET A 87 -19.73 15.94 15.59
CA MET A 87 -19.72 17.25 14.95
C MET A 87 -18.35 17.93 15.07
N HIS A 88 -17.74 17.89 16.26
CA HIS A 88 -16.42 18.47 16.46
C HIS A 88 -15.34 17.79 15.61
N ILE A 89 -15.36 16.44 15.53
CA ILE A 89 -14.42 15.68 14.70
C ILE A 89 -14.64 15.97 13.21
N LEU A 90 -15.89 16.01 12.74
CA LEU A 90 -16.23 16.39 11.36
C LEU A 90 -15.73 17.81 11.03
N HIS A 91 -15.86 18.75 11.96
CA HIS A 91 -15.38 20.11 11.77
C HIS A 91 -13.85 20.15 11.62
N ILE A 92 -13.12 19.41 12.45
CA ILE A 92 -11.65 19.29 12.34
C ILE A 92 -11.26 18.69 10.98
N LEU A 93 -11.91 17.60 10.57
CA LEU A 93 -11.64 16.94 9.28
C LEU A 93 -11.89 17.88 8.09
N ASN A 94 -12.97 18.67 8.13
CA ASN A 94 -13.25 19.68 7.11
C ASN A 94 -12.20 20.80 7.08
N ASN A 95 -11.71 21.23 8.24
CA ASN A 95 -10.65 22.24 8.30
C ASN A 95 -9.32 21.69 7.74
N LEU A 96 -9.02 20.41 8.00
CA LEU A 96 -7.82 19.75 7.47
C LEU A 96 -7.91 19.55 5.95
N SER A 97 -9.08 19.18 5.42
CA SER A 97 -9.25 18.99 3.97
C SER A 97 -9.13 20.30 3.20
N ALA A 98 -9.50 21.43 3.81
CA ALA A 98 -9.34 22.76 3.21
C ALA A 98 -7.87 23.24 3.13
N LEU A 99 -6.92 22.55 3.79
CA LEU A 99 -5.48 22.86 3.76
C LEU A 99 -4.72 22.16 2.63
N VAL A 100 -5.37 21.24 1.90
CA VAL A 100 -4.79 20.42 0.83
C VAL A 100 -5.37 20.85 -0.51
#